data_AF-A0A6N7ZWX5-F1
#
_entry.id   AF-A0A6N7ZWX5-F1
#
_cell.length_a   1.000
_cell.length_b   1.000
_cell.length_c   1.000
_cell.angle_alpha   90.00
_cell.angle_beta   90.00
_cell.angle_gamma   90.00
#
_symmetry.space_group_name_H-M   'P 1'
#
loop_
_entity.id
_entity.type
_entity.pdbx_description
1 polymer ?
#
loop_
_entity_poly.entity_id
_entity_poly.type
_entity_poly.pdbx_seq_one_letter_code
_entity_poly.pdbx_strand_id
1 'polypeptide(L)'
;MRGNTCAVFLATNSSRFRRPQLLEKPDSDVGDVHRTVWELIPWYVNGTLPASEMEMVQRHLETCPVCEAEVHNQMSLAKKVAVKAPFGQPLSRSWDKLREQIQAEKKSSGDAS
;
A
#
# COMPACT_ATOMS: atom_id res chain seq x y z
N MET A 1 -10.80 3.77 -57.47
CA MET A 1 -11.49 2.75 -56.66
C MET A 1 -10.45 1.77 -56.15
N ARG A 2 -10.05 1.86 -54.88
CA ARG A 2 -9.10 0.93 -54.27
C ARG A 2 -9.90 -0.05 -53.42
N GLY A 3 -10.07 -1.27 -53.91
CA GLY A 3 -10.42 -2.42 -53.09
C GLY A 3 -9.16 -3.26 -52.93
N ASN A 4 -8.88 -3.71 -51.70
CA ASN A 4 -8.32 -5.04 -51.46
C ASN A 4 -8.41 -5.40 -49.97
N THR A 5 -9.43 -6.21 -49.69
CA THR A 5 -9.43 -7.47 -48.93
C THR A 5 -8.46 -7.69 -47.76
N CYS A 6 -9.08 -8.10 -46.65
CA CYS A 6 -8.52 -8.74 -45.47
C CYS A 6 -7.64 -9.96 -45.78
N ALA A 7 -6.58 -10.13 -44.98
CA ALA A 7 -5.95 -11.43 -44.74
C ALA A 7 -5.95 -11.72 -43.23
N VAL A 8 -6.76 -12.70 -42.86
CA VAL A 8 -6.71 -13.41 -41.59
C VAL A 8 -5.43 -14.24 -41.58
N PHE A 9 -4.60 -14.11 -40.55
CA PHE A 9 -3.52 -15.08 -40.30
C PHE A 9 -3.63 -15.61 -38.87
N LEU A 10 -4.23 -16.79 -38.76
CA LEU A 10 -4.11 -17.69 -37.62
C LEU A 10 -2.77 -18.40 -37.75
N ALA A 11 -1.90 -18.25 -36.75
CA ALA A 11 -0.75 -19.13 -36.56
C ALA A 11 -0.71 -19.59 -35.11
N THR A 12 -1.06 -20.86 -34.95
CA THR A 12 -0.83 -21.69 -33.77
C THR A 12 0.66 -21.77 -33.45
N ASN A 13 1.10 -21.55 -32.20
CA ASN A 13 2.19 -22.35 -31.65
C ASN A 13 2.20 -22.38 -30.12
N SER A 14 1.87 -23.54 -29.57
CA SER A 14 2.03 -23.89 -28.16
C SER A 14 3.48 -24.28 -27.86
N SER A 15 3.86 -24.10 -26.58
CA SER A 15 5.11 -24.53 -25.95
C SER A 15 6.33 -23.65 -26.29
N ARG A 16 7.07 -23.09 -25.33
CA ARG A 16 7.68 -23.78 -24.17
C ARG A 16 7.97 -22.75 -23.07
N PHE A 17 7.67 -23.15 -21.84
CA PHE A 17 8.30 -22.73 -20.59
C PHE A 17 9.55 -21.85 -20.79
N ARG A 18 9.46 -20.54 -20.51
CA ARG A 18 10.63 -19.71 -20.26
C ARG A 18 10.50 -19.03 -18.89
N ARG A 19 11.30 -19.57 -17.97
CA ARG A 19 11.96 -18.98 -16.80
C ARG A 19 11.08 -18.25 -15.76
N PRO A 20 11.12 -18.63 -14.47
CA PRO A 20 10.67 -17.72 -13.42
C PRO A 20 11.58 -16.50 -13.48
N GLN A 21 11.02 -15.36 -13.82
CA GLN A 21 11.73 -14.08 -13.75
C GLN A 21 12.04 -13.84 -12.27
N LEU A 22 13.30 -14.08 -11.93
CA LEU A 22 13.97 -13.48 -10.79
C LEU A 22 13.63 -11.99 -10.78
N LEU A 23 13.22 -11.48 -9.63
CA LEU A 23 12.64 -10.16 -9.42
C LEU A 23 13.73 -9.07 -9.58
N GLU A 24 14.23 -8.90 -10.78
CA GLU A 24 15.05 -7.76 -11.17
C GLU A 24 14.08 -6.63 -11.47
N LYS A 25 13.93 -5.67 -10.54
CA LYS A 25 13.22 -4.41 -10.79
C LYS A 25 14.03 -3.66 -11.85
N PRO A 26 13.58 -3.56 -13.11
CA PRO A 26 14.31 -2.78 -14.09
C PRO A 26 14.28 -1.33 -13.60
N ASP A 27 15.46 -0.69 -13.65
CA ASP A 27 15.67 0.69 -13.30
C ASP A 27 14.56 1.56 -13.90
N SER A 28 13.91 2.34 -13.04
CA SER A 28 12.70 3.10 -13.28
C SER A 28 12.88 4.12 -14.40
N ASP A 29 12.57 3.71 -15.63
CA ASP A 29 12.41 4.59 -16.77
C ASP A 29 11.16 5.46 -16.58
N VAL A 30 11.26 6.72 -17.01
CA VAL A 30 10.50 7.92 -16.60
C VAL A 30 8.98 7.85 -16.89
N GLY A 31 8.48 6.71 -17.37
CA GLY A 31 7.09 6.47 -17.75
C GLY A 31 6.14 6.09 -16.61
N ASP A 32 6.57 5.98 -15.34
CA ASP A 32 5.58 5.68 -14.29
C ASP A 32 5.77 6.30 -12.90
N VAL A 33 6.30 7.52 -12.86
CA VAL A 33 6.27 8.33 -11.63
C VAL A 33 4.83 8.49 -11.12
N HIS A 34 3.85 8.57 -12.05
CA HIS A 34 2.45 8.63 -11.68
C HIS A 34 1.97 7.38 -10.92
N ARG A 35 2.17 6.15 -11.41
CA ARG A 35 1.80 4.92 -10.67
C ARG A 35 2.59 4.78 -9.38
N THR A 36 3.87 5.10 -9.39
CA THR A 36 4.68 5.07 -8.16
C THR A 36 4.08 6.01 -7.12
N VAL A 37 3.78 7.25 -7.49
CA VAL A 37 3.12 8.19 -6.57
C VAL A 37 1.75 7.69 -6.16
N TRP A 38 0.96 7.13 -7.08
CA TRP A 38 -0.36 6.55 -6.79
C TRP A 38 -0.29 5.48 -5.70
N GLU A 39 0.69 4.59 -5.75
CA GLU A 39 0.93 3.55 -4.74
C GLU A 39 1.41 4.13 -3.40
N LEU A 40 2.04 5.30 -3.42
CA LEU A 40 2.56 5.98 -2.23
C LEU A 40 1.51 6.87 -1.52
N ILE A 41 0.42 7.26 -2.18
CA ILE A 41 -0.62 8.15 -1.60
C ILE A 41 -1.12 7.68 -0.22
N PRO A 42 -1.44 6.39 0.03
CA PRO A 42 -1.91 5.96 1.35
C PRO A 42 -0.88 6.20 2.46
N TRP A 43 0.40 5.96 2.17
CA TRP A 43 1.49 6.16 3.11
C TRP A 43 1.78 7.64 3.34
N TYR A 44 1.64 8.46 2.29
CA TYR A 44 1.73 9.91 2.34
C TYR A 44 0.64 10.49 3.25
N VAL A 45 -0.62 10.09 3.05
CA VAL A 45 -1.77 10.53 3.86
C VAL A 45 -1.60 10.11 5.32
N ASN A 46 -1.07 8.91 5.56
CA ASN A 46 -0.79 8.42 6.92
C ASN A 46 0.47 9.02 7.55
N GLY A 47 1.28 9.79 6.82
CA GLY A 47 2.52 10.40 7.33
C GLY A 47 3.63 9.38 7.67
N THR A 48 3.66 8.25 6.97
CA THR A 48 4.56 7.13 7.25
C THR A 48 5.67 6.96 6.21
N LEU A 49 5.71 7.81 5.19
CA LEU A 49 6.75 7.79 4.16
C LEU A 49 8.08 8.36 4.66
N PRO A 50 9.22 7.84 4.19
CA PRO A 50 10.51 8.49 4.34
C PRO A 50 10.56 9.82 3.59
N ALA A 51 11.45 10.72 4.04
CA ALA A 51 11.54 12.09 3.51
C ALA A 51 11.73 12.16 1.99
N SER A 52 12.57 11.29 1.42
CA SER A 52 12.84 11.25 -0.02
C SER A 52 11.61 10.91 -0.86
N GLU A 53 10.74 10.03 -0.36
CA GLU A 53 9.51 9.63 -1.05
C GLU A 53 8.41 10.69 -0.84
N MET A 54 8.37 11.34 0.33
CA MET A 54 7.47 12.48 0.56
C MET A 54 7.74 13.63 -0.41
N GLU A 55 9.02 14.00 -0.61
CA GLU A 55 9.41 15.06 -1.56
C GLU A 55 9.08 14.69 -3.02
N MET A 56 9.17 13.41 -3.37
CA MET A 56 8.77 12.93 -4.70
C MET A 56 7.26 13.08 -4.91
N VAL A 57 6.46 12.63 -3.94
CA VAL A 57 5.00 12.76 -3.98
C VAL A 57 4.61 14.23 -4.05
N GLN A 58 5.15 15.09 -3.19
CA GLN A 58 4.85 16.53 -3.18
C GLN A 58 5.10 17.21 -4.53
N ARG A 59 6.27 16.98 -5.13
CA ARG A 59 6.59 17.51 -6.47
C ARG A 59 5.63 17.03 -7.55
N HIS A 60 5.18 15.79 -7.47
CA HIS A 60 4.19 15.26 -8.42
C HIS A 60 2.79 15.85 -8.20
N LEU A 61 2.38 16.09 -6.95
CA LEU A 61 1.09 16.71 -6.62
C LEU A 61 0.98 18.13 -7.20
N GLU A 62 2.08 18.87 -7.31
CA GLU A 62 2.10 20.21 -7.93
C GLU A 62 1.73 20.18 -9.43
N THR A 63 1.89 19.04 -10.10
CA THR A 63 1.72 18.92 -11.55
C THR A 63 0.58 17.98 -11.96
N CYS A 64 0.10 17.14 -11.04
CA CYS A 64 -0.91 16.11 -11.33
C CYS A 64 -2.18 16.31 -10.49
N PRO A 65 -3.23 16.97 -11.03
CA PRO A 65 -4.48 17.21 -10.30
C PRO A 65 -5.24 15.93 -9.96
N VAL A 66 -4.98 14.83 -10.71
CA VAL A 66 -5.57 13.51 -10.44
C VAL A 66 -5.04 12.93 -9.12
N CYS A 67 -3.73 13.04 -8.89
CA CYS A 67 -3.12 12.58 -7.63
C CYS A 67 -3.49 13.49 -6.46
N GLU A 68 -3.62 14.80 -6.68
CA GLU A 68 -4.09 15.74 -5.65
C GLU A 68 -5.52 15.42 -5.21
N ALA A 69 -6.43 15.15 -6.16
CA ALA A 69 -7.80 14.75 -5.86
C ALA A 69 -7.85 13.46 -5.03
N GLU A 70 -6.99 12.48 -5.36
CA GLU A 70 -6.94 11.22 -4.61
C GLU A 70 -6.40 11.40 -3.18
N VAL A 71 -5.37 12.23 -2.99
CA VAL A 71 -4.90 12.61 -1.64
C VAL A 71 -6.04 13.23 -0.83
N HIS A 72 -6.82 14.14 -1.43
CA HIS A 72 -7.95 14.77 -0.76
C HIS A 72 -9.05 13.75 -0.41
N ASN A 73 -9.36 12.82 -1.31
CA ASN A 73 -10.32 11.73 -1.07
C ASN A 73 -9.90 10.88 0.12
N GLN A 74 -8.66 10.41 0.13
CA GLN A 74 -8.15 9.56 1.20
C GLN A 74 -8.07 10.30 2.54
N MET A 75 -7.67 11.57 2.54
CA MET A 75 -7.70 12.41 3.75
C MET A 75 -9.12 12.59 4.29
N SER A 76 -10.12 12.76 3.42
CA SER A 76 -11.54 12.83 3.79
C SER A 76 -12.05 11.50 4.38
N LEU A 77 -11.66 10.38 3.79
CA LEU A 77 -11.98 9.04 4.30
C LEU A 77 -11.32 8.78 5.65
N ALA A 78 -10.03 9.08 5.80
CA ALA A 78 -9.30 8.93 7.06
C ALA A 78 -9.98 9.71 8.19
N LYS A 79 -10.42 10.94 7.94
CA LYS A 79 -11.20 11.73 8.91
C LYS A 79 -12.53 11.07 9.29
N LYS A 80 -13.24 10.47 8.32
CA LYS A 80 -14.51 9.77 8.59
C LYS A 80 -14.32 8.48 9.40
N VAL A 81 -13.23 7.75 9.16
CA VAL A 81 -12.92 6.49 9.86
C VAL A 81 -12.31 6.74 11.24
N ALA A 82 -11.50 7.80 11.40
CA ALA A 82 -10.89 8.17 12.68
C ALA A 82 -11.93 8.52 13.77
N VAL A 83 -13.19 8.79 13.40
CA VAL A 83 -14.26 9.23 14.31
C VAL A 83 -14.89 8.08 15.12
N LYS A 84 -14.39 6.84 15.03
CA LYS A 84 -14.93 5.77 15.89
C LYS A 84 -13.89 4.70 16.17
N ALA A 85 -13.37 4.68 17.40
CA ALA A 85 -13.17 3.38 18.03
C ALA A 85 -14.57 2.76 18.15
N PRO A 86 -14.91 1.70 17.39
CA PRO A 86 -16.23 1.06 17.50
C PRO A 86 -16.46 0.52 18.93
N PHE A 87 -15.36 0.32 19.65
CA PHE A 87 -15.31 -0.11 21.02
C PHE A 87 -15.08 1.09 21.94
N GLY A 88 -16.13 1.88 22.13
CA GLY A 88 -16.25 2.78 23.28
C GLY A 88 -16.51 2.04 24.59
N GLN A 89 -16.11 0.77 24.71
CA GLN A 89 -16.06 0.08 25.99
C GLN A 89 -14.72 0.41 26.66
N PRO A 90 -14.67 0.58 27.99
CA PRO A 90 -13.42 0.78 28.69
C PRO A 90 -12.61 -0.52 28.64
N LEU A 91 -11.82 -0.68 27.57
CA LEU A 91 -10.80 -1.72 27.42
C LEU A 91 -9.77 -1.67 28.56
N SER A 92 -9.72 -0.59 29.34
CA SER A 92 -8.82 -0.43 30.48
C SER A 92 -8.93 -1.58 31.47
N ARG A 93 -10.14 -1.97 31.92
CA ARG A 93 -10.26 -3.03 32.93
C ARG A 93 -9.86 -4.41 32.41
N SER A 94 -10.24 -4.75 31.17
CA SER A 94 -9.83 -6.02 30.56
C SER A 94 -8.32 -6.05 30.28
N TRP A 95 -7.74 -4.90 29.92
CA TRP A 95 -6.31 -4.73 29.69
C TRP A 95 -5.48 -4.77 30.99
N ASP A 96 -5.98 -4.18 32.07
CA ASP A 96 -5.35 -4.24 33.40
C ASP A 96 -5.29 -5.69 33.90
N LYS A 97 -6.40 -6.43 33.78
CA LYS A 97 -6.47 -7.85 34.17
C LYS A 97 -5.50 -8.73 33.37
N LEU A 98 -5.40 -8.50 32.06
CA LEU A 98 -4.43 -9.23 31.22
C LEU A 98 -2.98 -8.91 31.62
N ARG A 99 -2.68 -7.63 31.93
CA ARG A 99 -1.35 -7.22 32.40
C ARG A 99 -0.95 -7.91 33.71
N GLU A 100 -1.88 -8.01 34.65
CA GLU A 100 -1.66 -8.71 35.92
C GLU A 100 -1.36 -10.21 35.70
N GLN A 101 -2.09 -10.87 34.80
CA GLN A 101 -1.85 -12.28 34.47
C GLN A 101 -0.46 -12.52 33.86
N ILE A 102 -0.04 -11.69 32.89
CA ILE A 102 1.30 -11.80 32.26
C ILE A 102 2.41 -11.60 33.30
N GLN A 103 2.22 -10.69 34.27
CA GLN A 103 3.20 -10.46 35.34
C GLN A 103 3.26 -11.62 36.33
N ALA A 104 2.11 -12.20 36.68
CA ALA A 104 2.03 -13.36 37.56
C ALA A 104 2.72 -14.58 36.95
N GLU A 105 2.52 -14.83 35.65
CA GLU A 105 3.19 -15.92 34.90
C GLU A 105 4.70 -15.71 34.81
N LYS A 106 5.16 -14.46 34.60
CA LYS A 106 6.61 -14.15 34.64
C LYS A 106 7.22 -14.42 36.00
N LYS A 107 6.49 -14.14 37.08
CA LYS A 107 6.97 -14.37 38.44
C LYS A 107 7.02 -15.87 38.77
N SER A 108 5.99 -16.64 38.43
CA SER A 108 5.99 -18.09 38.62
C SER A 108 7.02 -18.82 37.75
N SER A 109 7.38 -18.26 36.59
CA SER A 109 8.43 -18.79 35.71
C SER A 109 9.84 -18.39 36.14
N GLY A 110 9.99 -17.33 36.95
CA GLY A 110 11.28 -16.84 37.46
C GLY A 110 11.68 -17.44 38.82
N ASP A 111 10.73 -18.01 39.56
CA ASP A 111 10.97 -18.65 40.86
C ASP A 111 11.32 -20.16 40.73
N ALA A 112 11.56 -20.65 39.50
CA ALA A 112 11.95 -22.04 39.20
C ALA A 112 13.44 -22.20 38.81
N SER A 113 14.33 -21.29 39.25
CA SER A 113 15.78 -21.37 39.02
C SER A 113 16.57 -21.14 40.30
#